data_AF-A0A352UMU1-F1
#
_entry.id   AF-A0A352UMU1-F1
#
_cell.length_a   1.000
_cell.length_b   1.000
_cell.length_c   1.000
_cell.angle_alpha   90.00
_cell.angle_beta   90.00
_cell.angle_gamma   90.00
#
_symmetry.space_group_name_H-M   'P 1'
#
loop_
_entity.id
_entity.type
_entity.pdbx_description
1 polymer ?
#
loop_
_entity_poly.entity_id
_entity_poly.type
_entity_poly.pdbx_seq_one_letter_code
_entity_poly.pdbx_strand_id
1 'polypeptide(L)'
;EFLGDSVLGLVVASTLFERFPDMPEGRMTRLRAQLVCEESLYKVAIDLNLGAAIRLGKGEEHTGGRSRPSILADAVEALIAALYLDGGYETARAFILAHITCDAGEDNRYAGVDSKTRLQEFVQK
;
A
#
# COMPACT_ATOMS: atom_id res chain seq x y z
N GLU A 1 2.36 -12.78 2.55
CA GLU A 1 1.64 -11.70 3.23
C GLU A 1 2.47 -11.13 4.37
N PHE A 2 2.46 -11.68 5.59
CA PHE A 2 3.14 -11.14 6.79
C PHE A 2 4.50 -10.44 6.58
N LEU A 3 5.48 -11.09 5.94
CA LEU A 3 6.79 -10.48 5.67
C LEU A 3 6.70 -9.30 4.69
N GLY A 4 5.85 -9.43 3.68
CA GLY A 4 5.60 -8.43 2.66
C GLY A 4 4.96 -7.16 3.21
N ASP A 5 3.99 -7.28 4.14
CA ASP A 5 3.43 -6.14 4.87
C ASP A 5 4.52 -5.35 5.59
N SER A 6 5.41 -6.05 6.31
CA SER A 6 6.53 -5.40 7.02
C SER A 6 7.50 -4.69 6.07
N VAL A 7 7.85 -5.32 4.94
CA VAL A 7 8.72 -4.73 3.91
C VAL A 7 8.06 -3.52 3.26
N LEU A 8 6.78 -3.64 2.90
CA LEU A 8 5.96 -2.57 2.35
C LEU A 8 5.92 -1.37 3.30
N GLY A 9 5.58 -1.61 4.57
CA GLY A 9 5.50 -0.59 5.59
C GLY A 9 6.81 0.16 5.79
N LEU A 10 7.95 -0.55 5.78
CA LEU A 10 9.27 0.05 5.88
C LEU A 10 9.62 0.92 4.68
N VAL A 11 9.40 0.41 3.45
CA VAL A 11 9.70 1.16 2.22
C VAL A 11 8.84 2.41 2.12
N VAL A 12 7.55 2.32 2.41
CA VAL A 12 6.64 3.49 2.37
C VAL A 12 7.02 4.50 3.46
N ALA A 13 7.28 4.06 4.69
CA ALA A 13 7.67 4.95 5.77
C ALA A 13 8.99 5.69 5.48
N SER A 14 10.03 4.96 5.04
CA SER A 14 11.31 5.55 4.67
C SER A 14 11.17 6.54 3.52
N THR A 15 10.41 6.19 2.48
CA THR A 15 10.17 7.08 1.33
C THR A 15 9.46 8.36 1.74
N LEU A 16 8.44 8.28 2.61
CA LEU A 16 7.73 9.46 3.10
C LEU A 16 8.64 10.35 3.96
N PHE A 17 9.47 9.75 4.81
CA PHE A 17 10.41 10.47 5.65
C PHE A 17 11.49 11.19 4.83
N GLU A 18 12.05 10.53 3.82
CA GLU A 18 13.06 11.08 2.92
C GLU A 18 12.50 12.18 2.00
N ARG A 19 11.28 11.99 1.48
CA ARG A 19 10.68 12.90 0.49
C ARG A 19 10.05 14.14 1.13
N PHE A 20 9.57 14.03 2.36
CA PHE A 20 8.85 15.10 3.05
C PHE A 20 9.40 15.34 4.48
N PRO A 21 10.67 15.76 4.63
CA PRO A 21 11.32 15.88 5.94
C PRO A 21 10.61 16.85 6.89
N ASP A 22 9.93 17.88 6.36
CA ASP A 22 9.19 18.87 7.15
C ASP A 22 7.72 18.48 7.43
N MET A 23 7.27 17.30 6.98
CA MET A 23 5.91 16.84 7.24
C MET A 23 5.74 16.43 8.72
N PRO A 24 4.67 16.85 9.42
CA PRO A 24 4.40 16.35 10.76
C PRO A 24 4.20 14.82 10.78
N GLU A 25 4.77 14.14 11.78
CA GLU A 25 4.71 12.67 11.94
C GLU A 25 3.27 12.11 11.84
N GLY A 26 2.30 12.80 12.46
CA GLY A 26 0.89 12.41 12.39
C GLY A 26 0.34 12.39 10.96
N ARG A 27 0.78 13.33 10.11
CA ARG A 27 0.41 13.34 8.68
C ARG A 27 1.14 12.24 7.90
N MET A 28 2.43 12.01 8.17
CA MET A 28 3.17 10.91 7.55
C MET A 28 2.52 9.55 7.87
N THR A 29 2.11 9.35 9.13
CA THR A 29 1.46 8.11 9.58
C THR A 29 0.12 7.89 8.88
N ARG A 30 -0.71 8.94 8.75
CA ARG A 30 -1.98 8.88 8.01
C ARG A 30 -1.75 8.55 6.54
N LEU A 31 -0.79 9.22 5.90
CA LEU A 31 -0.48 8.98 4.49
C LEU A 31 0.06 7.57 4.26
N ARG A 32 0.95 7.09 5.14
CA ARG A 32 1.43 5.69 5.11
C ARG A 32 0.25 4.72 5.17
N ALA A 33 -0.65 4.89 6.14
CA ALA A 33 -1.81 4.02 6.30
C ALA A 33 -2.73 4.00 5.07
N GLN A 34 -2.86 5.14 4.37
CA GLN A 34 -3.62 5.21 3.12
C GLN A 34 -2.91 4.51 1.94
N LEU A 35 -1.59 4.56 1.89
CA LEU A 35 -0.81 3.93 0.82
C LEU A 35 -0.73 2.40 0.97
N VAL A 36 -0.72 1.90 2.21
CA VAL A 36 -0.60 0.46 2.51
C VAL A 36 -1.94 -0.21 2.83
N CYS A 37 -3.07 0.44 2.55
CA CYS A 37 -4.38 -0.15 2.82
C CYS A 37 -4.79 -1.20 1.77
N GLU A 38 -5.71 -2.08 2.14
CA GLU A 38 -6.27 -3.12 1.26
C GLU A 38 -6.75 -2.55 -0.08
N GLU A 39 -7.43 -1.40 -0.08
CA GLU A 39 -7.94 -0.78 -1.31
C GLU A 39 -6.81 -0.37 -2.26
N SER A 40 -5.71 0.16 -1.72
CA SER A 40 -4.52 0.54 -2.49
C SER A 40 -3.87 -0.70 -3.11
N LEU A 41 -3.66 -1.74 -2.30
CA LEU A 41 -3.03 -2.98 -2.76
C LEU A 41 -3.91 -3.76 -3.74
N TYR A 42 -5.22 -3.73 -3.56
CA TYR A 42 -6.17 -4.30 -4.51
C TYR A 42 -6.06 -3.63 -5.89
N LYS A 43 -5.93 -2.30 -5.97
CA LYS A 43 -5.72 -1.61 -7.25
C LYS A 43 -4.45 -2.09 -7.95
N VAL A 44 -3.35 -2.21 -7.21
CA VAL A 44 -2.09 -2.78 -7.73
C VAL A 44 -2.30 -4.21 -8.23
N ALA A 45 -3.04 -5.03 -7.50
CA ALA A 45 -3.34 -6.41 -7.90
C ALA A 45 -4.13 -6.47 -9.22
N ILE A 46 -5.07 -5.55 -9.43
CA ILE A 46 -5.85 -5.45 -10.66
C ILE A 46 -4.97 -4.98 -11.83
N ASP A 47 -4.14 -3.95 -11.62
CA ASP A 47 -3.24 -3.42 -12.65
C ASP A 47 -2.22 -4.46 -13.13
N LEU A 48 -1.77 -5.33 -12.21
CA LEU A 48 -0.89 -6.46 -12.51
C LEU A 48 -1.64 -7.70 -13.04
N ASN A 49 -2.97 -7.65 -13.13
CA ASN A 49 -3.83 -8.79 -13.43
C ASN A 49 -3.50 -10.03 -12.57
N LEU A 50 -3.18 -9.80 -11.28
CA LEU A 50 -2.66 -10.82 -10.39
C LEU A 50 -3.69 -11.93 -10.13
N GLY A 51 -4.98 -11.58 -10.17
CA GLY A 51 -6.07 -12.54 -10.07
C GLY A 51 -5.95 -13.70 -11.05
N ALA A 52 -5.46 -13.48 -12.27
CA ALA A 52 -5.26 -14.57 -13.24
C ALA A 52 -4.13 -15.54 -12.85
N ALA A 53 -3.14 -15.08 -12.09
CA ALA A 53 -1.96 -15.85 -11.69
C ALA A 53 -2.14 -16.61 -10.36
N ILE A 54 -3.10 -16.21 -9.53
CA ILE A 54 -3.32 -16.84 -8.22
C ILE A 54 -3.89 -18.27 -8.39
N ARG A 55 -3.33 -19.19 -7.62
CA ARG A 55 -3.85 -20.55 -7.46
C ARG A 55 -4.84 -20.58 -6.30
N LEU A 56 -6.10 -20.87 -6.60
CA LEU A 56 -7.16 -20.98 -5.61
C LEU A 56 -7.63 -22.42 -5.47
N GLY A 57 -8.05 -22.79 -4.26
CA GLY A 57 -8.81 -24.03 -4.07
C GLY A 57 -10.15 -23.95 -4.78
N LYS A 58 -10.70 -25.10 -5.18
CA LYS A 58 -11.97 -25.15 -5.94
C LYS A 58 -13.10 -24.36 -5.25
N GLY A 59 -13.28 -24.52 -3.94
CA GLY A 59 -14.32 -23.78 -3.20
C GLY A 59 -14.13 -22.26 -3.23
N GLU A 60 -12.89 -21.80 -3.10
CA GLU A 60 -12.57 -20.37 -3.14
C GLU A 60 -12.78 -19.79 -4.54
N GLU A 61 -12.44 -20.55 -5.57
CA GLU A 61 -12.69 -20.16 -6.97
C GLU A 61 -14.19 -20.06 -7.28
N HIS A 62 -15.01 -21.01 -6.83
CA HIS A 62 -16.45 -21.01 -7.06
C HIS A 62 -17.17 -19.85 -6.34
N THR A 63 -16.60 -19.35 -5.24
CA THR A 63 -17.15 -18.21 -4.48
C THR A 63 -16.58 -16.86 -4.94
N GLY A 64 -15.88 -16.83 -6.08
CA GLY A 64 -15.36 -15.60 -6.67
C GLY A 64 -14.10 -15.06 -5.97
N GLY A 65 -13.35 -15.90 -5.27
CA GLY A 65 -12.13 -15.48 -4.55
C GLY A 65 -11.08 -14.83 -5.45
N ARG A 66 -11.09 -15.13 -6.76
CA ARG A 66 -10.16 -14.56 -7.75
C ARG A 66 -10.31 -13.04 -7.93
N SER A 67 -11.48 -12.50 -7.61
CA SER A 67 -11.79 -11.07 -7.65
C SER A 67 -12.02 -10.47 -6.26
N ARG A 68 -11.74 -11.22 -5.18
CA ARG A 68 -11.97 -10.72 -3.82
C ARG A 68 -10.85 -9.74 -3.42
N PRO A 69 -11.18 -8.51 -2.98
CA PRO A 69 -10.18 -7.51 -2.64
C PRO A 69 -9.14 -7.97 -1.63
N SER A 70 -9.56 -8.55 -0.50
CA SER A 70 -8.65 -9.05 0.52
C SER A 70 -7.65 -10.08 -0.01
N ILE A 71 -8.12 -11.12 -0.72
CA ILE A 71 -7.24 -12.16 -1.31
C ILE A 71 -6.20 -11.55 -2.26
N LEU A 72 -6.62 -10.57 -3.05
CA LEU A 72 -5.76 -9.92 -4.03
C LEU A 72 -4.75 -8.98 -3.36
N ALA A 73 -5.15 -8.24 -2.32
CA ALA A 73 -4.23 -7.44 -1.51
C ALA A 73 -3.19 -8.32 -0.81
N ASP A 74 -3.62 -9.40 -0.15
CA ASP A 74 -2.74 -10.37 0.52
C ASP A 74 -1.74 -11.00 -0.47
N ALA A 75 -2.18 -11.22 -1.71
CA ALA A 75 -1.33 -11.73 -2.78
C ALA A 75 -0.27 -10.71 -3.25
N VAL A 76 -0.57 -9.41 -3.26
CA VAL A 76 0.43 -8.37 -3.54
C VAL A 76 1.47 -8.33 -2.43
N GLU A 77 1.08 -8.42 -1.17
CA GLU A 77 2.04 -8.52 -0.07
C GLU A 77 2.87 -9.80 -0.15
N ALA A 78 2.26 -10.93 -0.50
CA ALA A 78 3.00 -12.16 -0.76
C ALA A 78 4.00 -12.02 -1.91
N LEU A 79 3.65 -11.30 -2.99
CA LEU A 79 4.55 -10.99 -4.09
C LEU A 79 5.73 -10.11 -3.63
N ILE A 80 5.47 -9.08 -2.84
CA ILE A 80 6.52 -8.22 -2.26
C ILE A 80 7.49 -9.07 -1.41
N ALA A 81 6.96 -9.97 -0.59
CA ALA A 81 7.78 -10.89 0.20
C ALA A 81 8.65 -11.79 -0.70
N ALA A 82 8.09 -12.30 -1.80
CA ALA A 82 8.84 -13.13 -2.75
C ALA A 82 9.97 -12.34 -3.44
N LEU A 83 9.70 -11.11 -3.88
CA LEU A 83 10.71 -10.21 -4.46
C LEU A 83 11.82 -9.87 -3.46
N TYR A 84 11.45 -9.64 -2.20
CA TYR A 84 12.42 -9.39 -1.13
C TYR A 84 13.32 -10.61 -0.87
N LEU A 85 12.75 -11.81 -0.85
CA LEU A 85 13.50 -13.04 -0.59
C LEU A 85 14.41 -13.44 -1.77
N ASP A 86 13.96 -13.23 -3.00
CA ASP A 86 14.68 -13.61 -4.22
C ASP A 86 15.71 -12.54 -4.65
N GLY A 87 15.31 -11.27 -4.63
CA GLY A 87 16.09 -10.14 -5.14
C GLY A 87 16.56 -9.14 -4.08
N GLY A 88 16.27 -9.35 -2.81
CA GLY A 88 16.66 -8.47 -1.70
C GLY A 88 15.83 -7.18 -1.59
N TYR A 89 16.24 -6.32 -0.65
CA TYR A 89 15.54 -5.09 -0.30
C TYR A 89 15.37 -4.12 -1.49
N GLU A 90 16.41 -3.88 -2.27
CA GLU A 90 16.36 -2.91 -3.38
C GLU A 90 15.38 -3.34 -4.48
N THR A 91 15.28 -4.64 -4.76
CA THR A 91 14.33 -5.19 -5.73
C THR A 91 12.89 -4.98 -5.26
N ALA A 92 12.60 -5.31 -4.00
CA ALA A 92 11.28 -5.07 -3.42
C ALA A 92 10.94 -3.57 -3.37
N ARG A 93 11.91 -2.72 -2.99
CA ARG A 93 11.76 -1.27 -2.93
C ARG A 93 11.42 -0.69 -4.31
N ALA A 94 12.15 -1.08 -5.35
CA ALA A 94 11.89 -0.60 -6.70
C ALA A 94 10.47 -0.94 -7.17
N PHE A 95 10.00 -2.16 -6.91
CA PHE A 95 8.63 -2.57 -7.21
C PHE A 95 7.59 -1.75 -6.43
N ILE A 96 7.75 -1.61 -5.12
CA ILE A 96 6.83 -0.84 -4.27
C ILE A 96 6.75 0.61 -4.74
N LEU A 97 7.88 1.24 -5.06
CA LEU A 97 7.91 2.62 -5.51
C LEU A 97 7.18 2.81 -6.84
N ALA A 98 7.38 1.89 -7.79
CA ALA A 98 6.77 1.94 -9.11
C ALA A 98 5.24 1.75 -9.06
N HIS A 99 4.73 0.90 -8.16
CA HIS A 99 3.32 0.49 -8.18
C HIS A 99 2.46 1.12 -7.08
N ILE A 100 3.04 1.47 -5.91
CA ILE A 100 2.26 1.90 -4.74
C ILE A 100 2.45 3.39 -4.45
N THR A 101 3.62 3.96 -4.77
CA THR A 101 3.93 5.36 -4.40
C THR A 101 3.81 6.38 -5.53
N CYS A 102 3.53 5.93 -6.76
CA CYS A 102 3.57 6.79 -7.95
C CYS A 102 2.57 7.96 -7.89
N ASP A 103 1.47 7.81 -7.14
CA ASP A 103 0.43 8.85 -7.01
C ASP A 103 0.66 9.85 -5.86
N ALA A 104 1.64 9.63 -4.98
CA ALA A 104 1.88 10.54 -3.85
C ALA A 104 2.50 11.90 -4.27
N GLY A 105 2.93 12.02 -5.54
CA GLY A 105 3.71 13.15 -6.05
C GLY A 105 2.95 14.25 -6.78
N GLU A 106 1.76 13.98 -7.33
CA GLU A 106 1.07 14.95 -8.20
C GLU A 106 -0.29 15.41 -7.70
N ASP A 107 -0.87 14.72 -6.72
CA ASP A 107 -2.24 15.00 -6.33
C ASP A 107 -2.35 15.73 -4.98
N ASN A 108 -2.81 16.97 -5.11
CA ASN A 108 -3.59 17.73 -4.14
C ASN A 108 -4.78 16.93 -3.53
N ARG A 109 -5.03 15.67 -3.96
CA ARG A 109 -6.06 14.76 -3.44
C ARG A 109 -5.83 14.33 -1.99
N TYR A 110 -4.59 14.24 -1.52
CA TYR A 110 -4.32 13.91 -0.10
C TYR A 110 -4.33 15.13 0.83
N ALA A 111 -4.30 16.35 0.28
CA ALA A 111 -4.43 17.59 1.05
C ALA A 111 -5.89 17.92 1.43
N GLY A 112 -6.87 17.30 0.76
CA GLY A 112 -8.29 17.65 0.86
C GLY A 112 -9.15 16.82 1.82
N VAL A 113 -8.64 15.75 2.43
CA VAL A 113 -9.53 14.77 3.11
C VAL A 113 -9.77 15.09 4.59
N ASP A 114 -9.07 16.05 5.19
CA ASP A 114 -9.10 16.19 6.65
C ASP A 114 -9.53 17.56 7.20
N SER A 115 -10.62 18.08 6.65
CA SER A 115 -11.30 19.27 7.18
C SER A 115 -11.77 19.05 8.63
N LYS A 116 -12.11 17.81 9.00
CA LYS A 116 -12.66 17.48 10.31
C LYS A 116 -11.57 17.42 11.39
N THR A 117 -10.47 16.72 11.18
CA THR A 117 -9.39 16.69 12.18
C THR A 117 -8.63 18.00 12.23
N ARG A 118 -8.49 18.74 11.12
CA ARG A 118 -7.96 20.12 11.17
C ARG A 118 -8.82 21.03 12.04
N LEU A 119 -10.15 20.95 11.92
CA LEU A 119 -11.06 21.72 12.76
C LEU A 119 -10.99 21.27 14.23
N GLN A 120 -10.88 19.96 14.48
CA GLN A 120 -10.74 19.41 15.82
C GLN A 120 -9.45 19.88 16.51
N GLU A 121 -8.31 19.83 15.82
CA GLU A 121 -7.01 20.31 16.33
C GLU A 121 -7.00 21.83 16.56
N PHE A 122 -7.77 22.60 15.78
CA PHE A 122 -7.89 24.05 15.93
C PHE A 122 -8.76 24.46 17.11
N VAL A 123 -9.89 23.75 17.35
CA VAL A 123 -10.85 24.06 18.41
C VAL A 123 -10.43 23.51 19.78
N GLN A 124 -9.54 22.50 19.82
CA GLN A 124 -9.01 21.93 21.07
C GLN A 124 -7.81 22.71 21.65
N LYS A 125 -7.50 23.91 21.12
CA LYS A 125 -6.64 24.92 21.78
C LYS A 125 -7.48 25.92 22.55
#